data_AF-A0A2M7WCF9-F1
#
_entry.id   AF-A0A2M7WCF9-F1
#
_cell.length_a   1.000
_cell.length_b   1.000
_cell.length_c   1.000
_cell.angle_alpha   90.00
_cell.angle_beta   90.00
_cell.angle_gamma   90.00
#
_symmetry.space_group_name_H-M   'P 1'
#
loop_
_entity.id
_entity.type
_entity.pdbx_description
1 polymer ?
#
loop_
_entity_poly.entity_id
_entity_poly.type
_entity_poly.pdbx_seq_one_letter_code
_entity_poly.pdbx_strand_id
1 'polypeptide(L)'
;MGSTPGIPVAFSKGFNPTPNISFGLAVATGIASTWDLVHIELQHDESLEGAAARLQGQLPEGMDIRMAWRPRIKASQLGRAVSRVLFQVERLPLSRRALEERVASLQHRDVRIQKRNKKGQVQEISILEHIAHIRVLGEGKVLVGLKMHEGSGLRIQDLLEAAFTLPRDVVLASDVARRGLLYQGLDPTQTDVGVHLPPTISRKSEGQAA
;
A
#
# COMPACT_ATOMS: atom_id res chain seq x y z
N MET A 1 18.12 26.01 -27.77
CA MET A 1 17.86 26.25 -26.33
C MET A 1 16.49 25.68 -26.00
N GLY A 2 16.41 24.78 -25.02
CA GLY A 2 15.16 24.14 -24.64
C GLY A 2 15.38 22.94 -23.72
N SER A 3 16.33 23.03 -22.78
CA SER A 3 16.37 22.08 -21.66
C SER A 3 15.24 22.46 -20.73
N THR A 4 14.09 21.79 -20.81
CA THR A 4 13.10 21.85 -19.74
C THR A 4 13.85 21.49 -18.45
N PRO A 5 14.07 22.40 -17.49
CA PRO A 5 14.91 22.09 -16.35
C PRO A 5 14.13 21.12 -15.46
N GLY A 6 14.47 19.83 -15.55
CA GLY A 6 13.92 18.78 -14.71
C GLY A 6 14.22 19.03 -13.24
N ILE A 7 13.54 18.29 -12.37
CA ILE A 7 13.82 18.32 -10.93
C ILE A 7 15.30 17.91 -10.68
N PRO A 8 16.06 18.62 -9.82
CA PRO A 8 17.49 18.36 -9.62
C PRO A 8 17.71 17.14 -8.71
N VAL A 9 17.39 15.93 -9.21
CA VAL A 9 17.52 14.68 -8.45
C VAL A 9 19.00 14.39 -8.16
N ALA A 10 19.31 14.05 -6.91
CA ALA A 10 20.62 13.58 -6.50
C ALA A 10 20.89 12.19 -7.10
N PHE A 11 22.17 11.89 -7.33
CA PHE A 11 22.59 10.59 -7.87
C PHE A 11 23.48 9.85 -6.87
N SER A 12 23.45 8.52 -6.93
CA SER A 12 24.32 7.66 -6.14
C SER A 12 25.79 7.87 -6.50
N LYS A 13 26.70 7.62 -5.55
CA LYS A 13 28.15 7.74 -5.76
C LYS A 13 28.69 6.42 -6.35
N GLY A 14 29.54 6.49 -7.38
CA GLY A 14 30.21 5.32 -7.95
C GLY A 14 30.41 5.40 -9.46
N PHE A 15 30.85 4.30 -10.07
CA PHE A 15 31.15 4.24 -11.51
C PHE A 15 29.89 4.23 -12.41
N ASN A 16 28.71 3.93 -11.85
CA ASN A 16 27.41 3.96 -12.54
C ASN A 16 26.35 4.65 -11.66
N PRO A 17 26.34 5.99 -11.61
CA PRO A 17 25.42 6.76 -10.78
C PRO A 17 23.97 6.58 -11.24
N THR A 18 23.07 6.30 -10.30
CA THR A 18 21.63 6.18 -10.53
C THR A 18 20.88 7.26 -9.74
N PRO A 19 19.71 7.73 -10.20
CA PRO A 19 18.89 8.67 -9.44
C PRO A 19 18.54 8.12 -8.05
N ASN A 20 18.68 8.94 -7.01
CA ASN A 20 18.31 8.60 -5.65
C ASN A 20 16.80 8.76 -5.45
N ILE A 21 16.07 7.78 -5.98
CA ILE A 21 14.62 7.67 -5.87
C ILE A 21 14.31 6.36 -5.14
N SER A 22 13.54 6.44 -4.06
CA SER A 22 13.13 5.27 -3.27
C SER A 22 11.62 5.19 -3.20
N PHE A 23 11.08 3.99 -3.44
CA PHE A 23 9.65 3.69 -3.30
C PHE A 23 9.39 3.08 -1.93
N GLY A 24 8.30 3.50 -1.28
CA GLY A 24 7.96 3.05 0.06
C GLY A 24 7.67 1.56 0.08
N LEU A 25 6.77 1.10 -0.78
CA LEU A 25 6.50 -0.32 -0.95
C LEU A 25 6.39 -0.65 -2.43
N ALA A 26 7.21 -1.59 -2.87
CA ALA A 26 7.07 -2.20 -4.19
C ALA A 26 5.70 -2.90 -4.28
N VAL A 27 5.02 -2.69 -5.41
CA VAL A 27 3.78 -3.39 -5.72
C VAL A 27 4.14 -4.68 -6.47
N ALA A 28 3.50 -5.79 -6.12
CA ALA A 28 3.71 -7.05 -6.83
C ALA A 28 3.19 -6.96 -8.28
N THR A 29 3.83 -7.65 -9.21
CA THR A 29 3.38 -7.73 -10.60
C THR A 29 1.93 -8.20 -10.67
N GLY A 30 1.13 -7.55 -11.53
CA GLY A 30 -0.30 -7.84 -11.68
C GLY A 30 -1.21 -7.12 -10.68
N ILE A 31 -0.66 -6.34 -9.74
CA ILE A 31 -1.44 -5.47 -8.86
C ILE A 31 -1.33 -4.02 -9.34
N ALA A 32 -2.46 -3.36 -9.54
CA ALA A 32 -2.51 -1.93 -9.81
C ALA A 32 -2.34 -1.12 -8.51
N SER A 33 -1.88 0.13 -8.60
CA SER A 33 -1.80 1.03 -7.45
C SER A 33 -2.33 2.41 -7.84
N THR A 34 -3.14 3.01 -6.96
CA THR A 34 -3.60 4.39 -7.11
C THR A 34 -2.96 5.34 -6.09
N TRP A 35 -2.12 4.81 -5.20
CA TRP A 35 -1.38 5.57 -4.19
C TRP A 35 0.00 4.97 -3.99
N ASP A 36 1.02 5.78 -4.24
CA ASP A 36 2.42 5.43 -4.09
C ASP A 36 3.12 6.46 -3.22
N LEU A 37 4.08 5.99 -2.42
CA LEU A 37 4.91 6.83 -1.58
C LEU A 37 6.33 6.80 -2.16
N VAL A 38 6.85 7.96 -2.52
CA VAL A 38 8.16 8.11 -3.15
C VAL A 38 8.99 9.12 -2.37
N HIS A 39 10.25 8.80 -2.12
CA HIS A 39 11.24 9.72 -1.59
C HIS A 39 12.28 10.00 -2.68
N ILE A 40 12.42 11.27 -3.03
CA ILE A 40 13.39 11.77 -4.00
C ILE A 40 14.38 12.63 -3.24
N GLU A 41 15.67 12.30 -3.35
CA GLU A 41 16.74 13.16 -2.84
C GLU A 41 17.09 14.22 -3.89
N LEU A 42 17.24 15.48 -3.46
CA LEU A 42 17.61 16.60 -4.34
C LEU A 42 19.09 16.93 -4.19
N GLN A 43 19.70 17.46 -5.25
CA GLN A 43 21.10 17.90 -5.27
C GLN A 43 21.35 19.12 -4.38
N HIS A 44 20.35 19.98 -4.25
CA HIS A 44 20.37 21.19 -3.45
C HIS A 44 18.98 21.43 -2.85
N ASP A 45 18.92 22.28 -1.82
CA ASP A 45 17.64 22.61 -1.20
C ASP A 45 16.80 23.49 -2.15
N GLU A 46 15.54 23.13 -2.33
CA GLU A 46 14.55 23.85 -3.15
C GLU A 46 13.24 23.97 -2.37
N SER A 47 12.40 24.93 -2.72
CA SER A 47 11.04 24.99 -2.19
C SER A 47 10.26 23.73 -2.59
N LEU A 48 9.42 23.24 -1.67
CA LEU A 48 8.58 22.06 -1.91
C LEU A 48 7.64 22.27 -3.09
N GLU A 49 7.07 23.47 -3.19
CA GLU A 49 6.14 23.87 -4.25
C GLU A 49 6.83 23.88 -5.62
N GLY A 50 8.06 24.41 -5.68
CA GLY A 50 8.86 24.46 -6.91
C GLY A 50 9.25 23.06 -7.39
N ALA A 51 9.76 22.23 -6.47
CA ALA A 51 10.14 20.86 -6.76
C ALA A 51 8.93 20.01 -7.21
N ALA A 52 7.78 20.14 -6.52
CA ALA A 52 6.55 19.43 -6.87
C ALA A 52 6.01 19.88 -8.24
N ALA A 53 5.97 21.17 -8.54
CA ALA A 53 5.49 21.67 -9.83
C ALA A 53 6.36 21.17 -11.00
N ARG A 54 7.69 21.17 -10.83
CA ARG A 54 8.62 20.61 -11.83
C ARG A 54 8.42 19.11 -12.03
N LEU A 55 8.28 18.36 -10.93
CA LEU A 55 8.07 16.92 -11.01
C LEU A 55 6.73 16.61 -11.69
N GLN A 56 5.66 17.32 -11.33
CA GLN A 56 4.32 17.14 -11.92
C GLN A 56 4.34 17.31 -13.44
N GLY A 57 5.07 18.31 -13.95
CA GLY A 57 5.21 18.55 -15.39
C GLY A 57 6.02 17.48 -16.15
N GLN A 58 6.66 16.55 -15.43
CA GLN A 58 7.45 15.45 -16.00
C GLN A 58 6.78 14.07 -15.79
N LEU A 59 5.67 14.02 -15.05
CA LEU A 59 4.94 12.77 -14.82
C LEU A 59 4.11 12.38 -16.06
N PRO A 60 3.97 11.07 -16.34
CA PRO A 60 3.04 10.59 -17.36
C PRO A 60 1.60 11.01 -17.06
N GLU A 61 0.78 11.05 -18.11
CA GLU A 61 -0.67 11.24 -17.96
C GLU A 61 -1.25 10.19 -16.98
N GLY A 62 -2.14 10.65 -16.09
CA GLY A 62 -2.76 9.81 -15.06
C GLY A 62 -1.94 9.65 -13.78
N MET A 63 -0.78 10.30 -13.67
CA MET A 63 -0.01 10.38 -12.42
C MET A 63 0.00 11.81 -11.85
N ASP A 64 -0.59 11.95 -10.67
CA ASP A 64 -0.68 13.24 -9.97
C ASP A 64 0.04 13.18 -8.64
N ILE A 65 0.83 14.22 -8.35
CA ILE A 65 1.37 14.47 -7.02
C ILE A 65 0.23 14.94 -6.15
N ARG A 66 -0.24 14.06 -5.28
CA ARG A 66 -1.31 14.40 -4.34
C ARG A 66 -0.80 15.24 -3.18
N MET A 67 0.39 14.91 -2.67
CA MET A 67 0.98 15.52 -1.49
C MET A 67 2.51 15.45 -1.59
N ALA A 68 3.18 16.48 -1.07
CA ALA A 68 4.63 16.54 -0.97
C ALA A 68 5.02 17.22 0.36
N TRP A 69 6.03 16.69 1.03
CA TRP A 69 6.57 17.23 2.28
C TRP A 69 8.04 16.83 2.42
N ARG A 70 8.78 17.51 3.32
CA ARG A 70 10.17 17.12 3.65
C ARG A 70 10.12 16.02 4.71
N PRO A 71 10.54 14.76 4.41
CA PRO A 71 10.47 13.68 5.37
C PRO A 71 11.53 13.83 6.46
N ARG A 72 11.23 13.38 7.69
CA ARG A 72 12.19 13.33 8.81
C ARG A 72 12.96 11.99 8.89
N ILE A 73 12.87 11.19 7.84
CA ILE A 73 13.46 9.86 7.75
C ILE A 73 14.38 9.75 6.55
N LYS A 74 15.31 8.80 6.57
CA LYS A 74 16.12 8.45 5.40
C LYS A 74 15.28 7.69 4.37
N ALA A 75 15.69 7.75 3.11
CA ALA A 75 15.05 7.01 2.01
C ALA A 75 14.93 5.51 2.29
N SER A 76 15.95 4.89 2.90
CA SER A 76 15.95 3.48 3.30
C SER A 76 14.91 3.10 4.37
N GLN A 77 14.33 4.08 5.06
CA GLN A 77 13.32 3.87 6.10
C GLN A 77 11.89 4.03 5.59
N LEU A 78 11.70 4.46 4.33
CA LEU A 78 10.39 4.81 3.78
C LEU A 78 9.40 3.66 3.86
N GLY A 79 9.81 2.44 3.49
CA GLY A 79 8.95 1.27 3.59
C GLY A 79 8.62 0.84 5.01
N ARG A 80 9.53 1.08 5.98
CA ARG A 80 9.28 0.78 7.39
C ARG A 80 8.27 1.73 8.03
N ALA A 81 8.09 2.92 7.46
CA ALA A 81 7.12 3.88 7.94
C ALA A 81 5.68 3.54 7.52
N VAL A 82 5.48 2.70 6.50
CA VAL A 82 4.14 2.21 6.15
C VAL A 82 3.70 1.19 7.19
N SER A 83 2.58 1.48 7.86
CA SER A 83 2.00 0.64 8.90
C SER A 83 0.86 -0.23 8.37
N ARG A 84 0.14 0.21 7.33
CA ARG A 84 -0.93 -0.55 6.69
C ARG A 84 -1.04 -0.28 5.20
N VAL A 85 -1.54 -1.28 4.48
CA VAL A 85 -1.84 -1.18 3.04
C VAL A 85 -3.30 -1.55 2.82
N LEU A 86 -3.99 -0.76 2.01
CA LEU A 86 -5.39 -1.00 1.64
C LEU A 86 -5.47 -1.58 0.23
N PHE A 87 -6.04 -2.77 0.10
CA PHE A 87 -6.30 -3.42 -1.18
C PHE A 87 -7.81 -3.50 -1.43
N GLN A 88 -8.22 -3.15 -2.64
CA GLN A 88 -9.54 -3.50 -3.17
C GLN A 88 -9.36 -4.68 -4.12
N VAL A 89 -10.15 -5.72 -3.90
CA VAL A 89 -10.16 -6.94 -4.72
C VAL A 89 -11.53 -7.07 -5.35
N GLU A 90 -11.56 -7.31 -6.66
CA GLU A 90 -12.77 -7.48 -7.46
C GLU A 90 -12.70 -8.74 -8.33
N ARG A 91 -13.84 -9.12 -8.93
CA ARG A 91 -14.02 -10.32 -9.76
C ARG A 91 -13.72 -11.64 -9.03
N LEU A 92 -13.93 -11.67 -7.71
CA LEU A 92 -13.93 -12.94 -6.98
C LEU A 92 -15.17 -13.76 -7.37
N PRO A 93 -15.06 -15.06 -7.66
CA PRO A 93 -16.20 -15.91 -8.04
C PRO A 93 -17.00 -16.35 -6.80
N LEU A 94 -17.40 -15.38 -5.98
CA LEU A 94 -18.09 -15.59 -4.73
C LEU A 94 -19.26 -14.62 -4.63
N SER A 95 -20.44 -15.16 -4.29
CA SER A 95 -21.59 -14.33 -3.96
C SER A 95 -21.29 -13.45 -2.73
N ARG A 96 -22.01 -12.34 -2.60
CA ARG A 96 -21.89 -11.47 -1.41
C ARG A 96 -22.04 -12.27 -0.11
N ARG A 97 -23.02 -13.17 -0.04
CA ARG A 97 -23.25 -14.03 1.13
C ARG A 97 -22.05 -14.91 1.44
N ALA A 98 -21.47 -15.56 0.42
CA ALA A 98 -20.30 -16.41 0.60
C ALA A 98 -19.07 -15.59 1.08
N LEU A 99 -18.90 -14.36 0.59
CA LEU A 99 -17.86 -13.46 1.09
C LEU A 99 -18.09 -13.09 2.56
N GLU A 100 -19.33 -12.75 2.94
CA GLU A 100 -19.71 -12.41 4.31
C GLU A 100 -19.49 -13.59 5.26
N GLU A 101 -19.88 -14.81 4.87
CA GLU A 101 -19.63 -16.05 5.63
C GLU A 101 -18.13 -16.30 5.84
N ARG A 102 -17.31 -16.14 4.79
CA ARG A 102 -15.85 -16.30 4.87
C ARG A 102 -15.24 -15.26 5.81
N VAL A 103 -15.63 -14.00 5.67
CA VAL A 103 -15.16 -12.91 6.54
C VAL A 103 -15.54 -13.17 8.01
N ALA A 104 -16.79 -13.57 8.27
CA ALA A 104 -17.24 -13.91 9.63
C ALA A 104 -16.46 -15.10 10.20
N SER A 105 -16.15 -16.11 9.39
CA SER A 105 -15.40 -17.28 9.84
C SER A 105 -14.00 -16.94 10.37
N LEU A 106 -13.38 -15.85 9.89
CA LEU A 106 -12.06 -15.40 10.36
C LEU A 106 -12.07 -14.93 11.82
N GLN A 107 -13.24 -14.59 12.38
CA GLN A 107 -13.37 -14.24 13.81
C GLN A 107 -13.26 -15.46 14.72
N HIS A 108 -13.56 -16.65 14.19
CA HIS A 108 -13.65 -17.89 14.96
C HIS A 108 -12.55 -18.89 14.60
N ARG A 109 -11.77 -18.62 13.55
CA ARG A 109 -10.72 -19.50 13.05
C ARG A 109 -9.49 -18.71 12.67
N ASP A 110 -8.38 -19.02 13.35
CA ASP A 110 -7.06 -18.58 12.93
C ASP A 110 -6.58 -19.43 11.74
N VAL A 111 -6.60 -18.86 10.54
CA VAL A 111 -6.07 -19.51 9.34
C VAL A 111 -4.56 -19.25 9.28
N ARG A 112 -3.77 -20.32 9.28
CA ARG A 112 -2.30 -20.23 9.25
C ARG A 112 -1.72 -20.73 7.94
N ILE A 113 -0.64 -20.08 7.50
CA ILE A 113 0.12 -20.45 6.30
C ILE A 113 1.58 -20.69 6.65
N GLN A 114 2.23 -21.54 5.86
CA GLN A 114 3.67 -21.77 5.97
C GLN A 114 4.43 -20.93 4.93
N LYS A 115 5.39 -20.15 5.38
CA LYS A 115 6.29 -19.38 4.52
C LYS A 115 7.74 -19.71 4.78
N ARG A 116 8.53 -19.76 3.72
CA ARG A 116 9.97 -19.95 3.82
C ARG A 116 10.68 -18.60 3.88
N ASN A 117 11.51 -18.39 4.88
CA ASN A 117 12.33 -17.18 4.97
C ASN A 117 13.56 -17.28 4.04
N LYS A 118 14.33 -16.18 3.94
CA LYS A 118 15.57 -16.13 3.13
C LYS A 118 16.63 -17.16 3.53
N LYS A 119 16.55 -17.72 4.75
CA LYS A 119 17.45 -18.75 5.29
C LYS A 119 16.91 -20.17 5.09
N GLY A 120 15.81 -20.35 4.36
CA GLY A 120 15.23 -21.66 4.08
C GLY A 120 14.36 -22.23 5.21
N GLN A 121 14.23 -21.53 6.34
CA GLN A 121 13.42 -21.98 7.47
C GLN A 121 11.94 -21.74 7.18
N VAL A 122 11.10 -22.70 7.54
CA VAL A 122 9.65 -22.58 7.46
C VAL A 122 9.15 -21.89 8.71
N GLN A 123 8.37 -20.84 8.51
CA GLN A 123 7.68 -20.11 9.56
C GLN A 123 6.18 -20.23 9.34
N GLU A 124 5.46 -20.54 10.41
CA GLU A 124 4.00 -20.49 10.43
C GLU A 124 3.55 -19.05 10.73
N ILE A 125 2.59 -18.55 9.96
CA ILE A 125 2.09 -17.19 10.05
C ILE A 125 0.57 -17.23 10.18
N SER A 126 0.02 -16.57 11.21
CA SER A 126 -1.41 -16.32 11.36
C SER A 126 -1.89 -15.25 10.39
N ILE A 127 -2.85 -15.55 9.53
CA ILE A 127 -3.43 -14.54 8.63
C ILE A 127 -4.16 -13.46 9.42
N LEU A 128 -4.87 -13.84 10.49
CA LEU A 128 -5.71 -12.94 11.26
C LEU A 128 -4.89 -11.81 11.91
N GLU A 129 -3.71 -12.14 12.43
CA GLU A 129 -2.81 -11.15 13.04
C GLU A 129 -2.42 -10.03 12.07
N HIS A 130 -2.31 -10.34 10.78
CA HIS A 130 -1.97 -9.41 9.71
C HIS A 130 -3.16 -8.63 9.14
N ILE A 131 -4.40 -8.98 9.46
CA ILE A 131 -5.58 -8.23 9.01
C ILE A 131 -5.81 -7.03 9.95
N ALA A 132 -5.82 -5.83 9.39
CA ALA A 132 -6.26 -4.62 10.08
C ALA A 132 -7.78 -4.45 10.01
N HIS A 133 -8.35 -4.69 8.83
CA HIS A 133 -9.80 -4.73 8.62
C HIS A 133 -10.11 -5.47 7.32
N ILE A 134 -11.32 -6.01 7.21
CA ILE A 134 -11.84 -6.57 5.97
C ILE A 134 -13.32 -6.24 5.85
N ARG A 135 -13.76 -5.84 4.65
CA ARG A 135 -15.15 -5.49 4.38
C ARG A 135 -15.59 -6.05 3.04
N VAL A 136 -16.79 -6.61 3.02
CA VAL A 136 -17.46 -6.96 1.77
C VAL A 136 -18.07 -5.69 1.17
N LEU A 137 -17.69 -5.37 -0.06
CA LEU A 137 -18.19 -4.19 -0.78
C LEU A 137 -19.38 -4.54 -1.68
N GLY A 138 -19.52 -5.82 -2.04
CA GLY A 138 -20.56 -6.33 -2.91
C GLY A 138 -20.25 -7.75 -3.35
N GLU A 139 -21.00 -8.24 -4.32
CA GLU A 139 -20.70 -9.53 -4.96
C GLU A 139 -19.32 -9.50 -5.61
N GLY A 140 -18.51 -10.53 -5.32
CA GLY A 140 -17.15 -10.66 -5.84
C GLY A 140 -16.17 -9.55 -5.44
N LYS A 141 -16.53 -8.68 -4.47
CA LYS A 141 -15.75 -7.49 -4.13
C LYS A 141 -15.49 -7.34 -2.64
N VAL A 142 -14.23 -7.17 -2.28
CA VAL A 142 -13.79 -6.93 -0.89
C VAL A 142 -12.77 -5.81 -0.78
N LEU A 143 -12.77 -5.16 0.37
CA LEU A 143 -11.73 -4.23 0.80
C LEU A 143 -10.95 -4.87 1.94
N VAL A 144 -9.63 -4.93 1.82
CA VAL A 144 -8.74 -5.58 2.78
C VAL A 144 -7.65 -4.61 3.20
N GLY A 145 -7.60 -4.30 4.48
CA GLY A 145 -6.50 -3.59 5.11
C GLY A 145 -5.52 -4.59 5.73
N LEU A 146 -4.28 -4.61 5.26
CA LEU A 146 -3.21 -5.45 5.80
C LEU A 146 -2.22 -4.64 6.62
N LYS A 147 -1.81 -5.17 7.78
CA LYS A 147 -0.77 -4.60 8.63
C LYS A 147 0.61 -4.92 8.03
N MET A 148 1.49 -3.93 8.13
CA MET A 148 2.89 -4.03 7.76
C MET A 148 3.74 -4.04 9.03
N HIS A 149 4.68 -4.98 9.09
CA HIS A 149 5.70 -5.07 10.13
C HIS A 149 7.07 -4.91 9.47
N GLU A 150 7.79 -3.85 9.84
CA GLU A 150 9.12 -3.52 9.33
C GLU A 150 9.22 -3.49 7.80
N GLY A 151 8.20 -2.98 7.11
CA GLY A 151 8.16 -2.92 5.64
C GLY A 151 7.84 -4.25 4.96
N SER A 152 7.47 -5.28 5.72
CA SER A 152 6.99 -6.56 5.22
C SER A 152 5.56 -6.84 5.70
N GLY A 153 4.81 -7.64 4.95
CA GLY A 153 3.44 -7.97 5.30
C GLY A 153 2.97 -9.26 4.63
N LEU A 154 1.79 -9.71 5.03
CA LEU A 154 1.09 -10.77 4.32
C LEU A 154 0.82 -10.31 2.89
N ARG A 155 1.01 -11.20 1.89
CA ARG A 155 0.61 -10.84 0.52
C ARG A 155 -0.90 -11.01 0.42
N ILE A 156 -1.55 -10.10 -0.30
CA ILE A 156 -3.00 -10.18 -0.52
C ILE A 156 -3.41 -11.50 -1.18
N GLN A 157 -2.56 -12.04 -2.07
CA GLN A 157 -2.80 -13.35 -2.68
C GLN A 157 -2.82 -14.48 -1.65
N ASP A 158 -1.88 -14.49 -0.69
CA ASP A 158 -1.84 -15.52 0.35
C ASP A 158 -3.13 -15.49 1.21
N LEU A 159 -3.64 -14.28 1.48
CA LEU A 159 -4.91 -14.11 2.17
C LEU A 159 -6.08 -14.66 1.34
N LEU A 160 -6.15 -14.34 0.06
CA LEU A 160 -7.23 -14.82 -0.82
C LEU A 160 -7.18 -16.34 -0.98
N GLU A 161 -6.01 -16.92 -1.17
CA GLU A 161 -5.84 -18.37 -1.31
C GLU A 161 -6.24 -19.11 -0.03
N ALA A 162 -5.78 -18.64 1.14
CA ALA A 162 -5.98 -19.38 2.38
C ALA A 162 -7.28 -19.01 3.13
N ALA A 163 -7.55 -17.72 3.35
CA ALA A 163 -8.73 -17.27 4.07
C ALA A 163 -10.01 -17.35 3.22
N PHE A 164 -9.92 -17.06 1.93
CA PHE A 164 -11.04 -17.16 1.00
C PHE A 164 -11.06 -18.50 0.26
N THR A 165 -10.14 -19.43 0.59
CA THR A 165 -10.06 -20.79 0.01
C THR A 165 -10.26 -20.78 -1.51
N LEU A 166 -9.59 -19.82 -2.16
CA LEU A 166 -9.65 -19.64 -3.59
C LEU A 166 -8.46 -20.35 -4.25
N PRO A 167 -8.69 -21.08 -5.36
CA PRO A 167 -7.61 -21.59 -6.18
C PRO A 167 -6.69 -20.47 -6.67
N ARG A 168 -5.39 -20.77 -6.82
CA ARG A 168 -4.37 -19.77 -7.18
C ARG A 168 -4.63 -19.12 -8.54
N ASP A 169 -5.12 -19.87 -9.51
CA ASP A 169 -5.52 -19.38 -10.83
C ASP A 169 -6.68 -18.38 -10.73
N VAL A 170 -7.66 -18.63 -9.86
CA VAL A 170 -8.75 -17.69 -9.56
C VAL A 170 -8.20 -16.40 -8.92
N VAL A 171 -7.28 -16.53 -7.97
CA VAL A 171 -6.65 -15.36 -7.32
C VAL A 171 -5.86 -14.53 -8.32
N LEU A 172 -5.12 -15.16 -9.23
CA LEU A 172 -4.36 -14.46 -10.28
C LEU A 172 -5.28 -13.82 -11.34
N ALA A 173 -6.48 -14.33 -11.55
CA ALA A 173 -7.49 -13.75 -12.46
C ALA A 173 -8.30 -12.60 -11.82
N SER A 174 -8.28 -12.49 -10.49
CA SER A 174 -8.96 -11.41 -9.77
C SER A 174 -8.32 -10.04 -10.03
N ASP A 175 -9.12 -8.98 -9.97
CA ASP A 175 -8.60 -7.62 -10.05
C ASP A 175 -8.16 -7.17 -8.67
N VAL A 176 -6.87 -6.90 -8.49
CA VAL A 176 -6.32 -6.41 -7.23
C VAL A 176 -5.71 -5.03 -7.44
N ALA A 177 -6.18 -4.06 -6.66
CA ALA A 177 -5.66 -2.71 -6.66
C ALA A 177 -5.29 -2.26 -5.25
N ARG A 178 -4.06 -1.77 -5.05
CA ARG A 178 -3.69 -1.00 -3.87
C ARG A 178 -4.35 0.37 -3.95
N ARG A 179 -5.24 0.64 -3.00
CA ARG A 179 -6.04 1.88 -2.92
C ARG A 179 -5.54 2.86 -1.86
N GLY A 180 -4.59 2.46 -1.01
CA GLY A 180 -4.08 3.33 0.04
C GLY A 180 -2.88 2.75 0.76
N LEU A 181 -2.11 3.67 1.35
CA LEU A 181 -0.99 3.41 2.25
C LEU A 181 -1.23 4.24 3.50
N LEU A 182 -1.21 3.62 4.68
CA LEU A 182 -1.18 4.34 5.93
C LEU A 182 0.23 4.28 6.47
N TYR A 183 0.74 5.42 6.91
CA TYR A 183 2.12 5.56 7.36
C TYR A 183 2.20 6.39 8.64
N GLN A 184 3.22 6.14 9.45
CA GLN A 184 3.44 6.82 10.72
C GLN A 184 4.73 7.63 10.69
N GLY A 185 4.69 8.84 11.25
CA GLY A 185 5.88 9.66 11.49
C GLY A 185 6.55 10.25 10.24
N LEU A 186 5.88 10.23 9.08
CA LEU A 186 6.42 10.82 7.85
C LEU A 186 6.08 12.30 7.71
N ASP A 187 4.86 12.70 8.03
CA ASP A 187 4.37 14.08 8.02
C ASP A 187 4.13 14.55 9.47
N PRO A 188 4.71 15.67 9.93
CA PRO A 188 4.48 16.18 11.28
C PRO A 188 3.05 16.68 11.56
N THR A 189 2.20 16.80 10.53
CA THR A 189 0.85 17.38 10.64
C THR A 189 -0.29 16.38 10.53
N GLN A 190 -0.06 15.12 10.12
CA GLN A 190 -1.14 14.15 9.89
C GLN A 190 -0.75 12.71 10.26
N THR A 191 -1.63 12.02 11.00
CA THR A 191 -1.45 10.62 11.43
C THR A 191 -2.11 9.57 10.54
N ASP A 192 -2.91 9.91 9.51
CA ASP A 192 -3.62 8.92 8.69
C ASP A 192 -3.92 9.44 7.26
N VAL A 193 -2.88 9.71 6.50
CA VAL A 193 -3.02 10.11 5.09
C VAL A 193 -3.05 8.85 4.21
N GLY A 194 -3.98 8.78 3.25
CA GLY A 194 -4.07 7.68 2.27
C GLY A 194 -5.39 6.92 2.25
N VAL A 195 -6.44 7.44 2.87
CA VAL A 195 -7.77 6.83 2.90
C VAL A 195 -8.74 7.66 2.04
N HIS A 196 -8.61 7.60 0.71
CA HIS A 196 -9.77 7.84 -0.14
C HIS A 196 -10.62 6.56 -0.13
N LEU A 197 -11.38 6.39 0.94
CA LEU A 197 -12.55 5.51 0.85
C LEU A 197 -13.53 6.18 -0.14
N PRO A 198 -14.19 5.42 -1.04
CA PRO A 198 -15.26 5.98 -1.86
C PRO A 198 -16.29 6.71 -0.96
N PRO A 199 -16.94 7.78 -1.47
CA PRO A 199 -17.64 8.79 -0.67
C PRO A 199 -18.81 8.31 0.21
N THR A 200 -19.14 7.02 0.21
CA THR A 200 -20.25 6.48 1.02
C THR A 200 -19.85 6.06 2.44
N ILE A 201 -18.72 6.53 2.97
CA ILE A 201 -18.28 6.19 4.34
C ILE A 201 -18.19 7.47 5.17
N SER A 202 -19.35 7.96 5.61
CA SER A 202 -19.40 8.84 6.77
C SER A 202 -18.81 8.11 7.96
N ARG A 203 -17.83 8.75 8.63
CA ARG A 203 -17.48 8.44 10.01
C ARG A 203 -18.78 8.44 10.81
N LYS A 204 -19.27 7.28 11.27
CA LYS A 204 -20.05 7.31 12.50
C LYS A 204 -19.07 7.62 13.60
N SER A 205 -19.24 8.82 14.15
CA SER A 205 -18.61 9.31 15.37
C SER A 205 -18.67 8.24 16.45
N GLU A 206 -17.51 7.76 16.88
CA GLU A 206 -17.34 7.32 18.26
C GLU A 206 -17.42 8.56 19.14
N GLY A 207 -18.27 8.51 20.17
CA GLY A 207 -18.34 9.52 21.22
C GLY A 207 -19.74 9.96 21.58
N GLN A 208 -20.52 9.09 22.24
CA GLN A 208 -21.31 9.46 23.42
C GLN A 208 -21.94 8.21 24.03
N ALA A 209 -21.36 7.73 25.12
CA ALA A 209 -22.12 7.13 26.20
C ALA A 209 -21.58 7.77 27.49
N ALA A 210 -22.51 8.40 28.19
CA ALA A 210 -22.36 9.11 29.46
C ALA A 210 -22.01 8.15 30.60
#